data_AF-A0A822FEX7-F1
#
_entry.id   AF-A0A822FEX7-F1
#
_cell.length_a   1.000
_cell.length_b   1.000
_cell.length_c   1.000
_cell.angle_alpha   90.00
_cell.angle_beta   90.00
_cell.angle_gamma   90.00
#
_symmetry.space_group_name_H-M   'P 1'
#
loop_
_entity.id
_entity.type
_entity.pdbx_description
1 polymer ?
#
loop_
_entity_poly.entity_id
_entity_poly.type
_entity_poly.pdbx_seq_one_letter_code
_entity_poly.pdbx_strand_id
1 'polypeptide(L)'
;MASYAPSPSNNSLKHVEWMWQSNPNPWSKSEPEKWSHYSDLENLIIEEAFQDKQPRALLDDYYIDFESNRQVLNIDNYRKRPIKRVVREREDKHLREARFMDLPVGKGRSFGGQYGWVSPFVIE
;
A
#
# COMPACT_ATOMS: atom_id res chain seq x y z
N MET A 1 -10.45 -44.02 1.84
CA MET A 1 -10.75 -42.76 2.55
C MET A 1 -9.88 -41.68 1.92
N ALA A 2 -10.46 -40.82 1.08
CA ALA A 2 -9.72 -39.77 0.38
C ALA A 2 -9.53 -38.57 1.32
N SER A 3 -8.29 -38.17 1.56
CA SER A 3 -7.91 -36.99 2.33
C SER A 3 -8.12 -35.73 1.49
N TYR A 4 -9.10 -34.91 1.87
CA TYR A 4 -9.28 -33.57 1.31
C TYR A 4 -8.12 -32.69 1.79
N ALA A 5 -7.26 -32.28 0.86
CA ALA A 5 -6.30 -31.21 1.13
C ALA A 5 -7.07 -29.90 1.33
N PRO A 6 -6.72 -29.07 2.33
CA PRO A 6 -7.31 -27.75 2.48
C PRO A 6 -6.97 -26.92 1.25
N SER A 7 -7.99 -26.38 0.57
CA SER A 7 -7.84 -25.43 -0.51
C SER A 7 -7.04 -24.21 -0.02
N PRO A 8 -6.12 -23.67 -0.84
CA PRO A 8 -5.42 -22.45 -0.46
C PRO A 8 -6.47 -21.36 -0.27
N SER A 9 -6.53 -20.82 0.95
CA SER A 9 -7.33 -19.65 1.26
C SER A 9 -6.92 -18.54 0.28
N ASN A 10 -7.87 -18.08 -0.54
CA ASN A 10 -7.72 -16.89 -1.38
C ASN A 10 -7.43 -15.68 -0.47
N ASN A 11 -6.17 -15.51 -0.09
CA ASN A 11 -5.66 -14.24 0.42
C ASN A 11 -5.56 -13.32 -0.78
N SER A 12 -6.70 -12.82 -1.26
CA SER A 12 -6.66 -11.62 -2.10
C SER A 12 -6.01 -10.54 -1.25
N LEU A 13 -4.81 -10.12 -1.65
CA LEU A 13 -4.10 -9.07 -0.96
C LEU A 13 -4.93 -7.79 -1.13
N LYS A 14 -5.78 -7.48 -0.15
CA LYS A 14 -6.58 -6.25 -0.18
C LYS A 14 -5.64 -5.07 -0.03
N HIS A 15 -5.65 -4.18 -1.01
CA HIS A 15 -4.91 -2.93 -0.97
C HIS A 15 -5.80 -1.85 -0.38
N VAL A 16 -5.36 -1.21 0.70
CA VAL A 16 -6.13 -0.13 1.34
C VAL A 16 -5.45 1.19 1.07
N GLU A 17 -6.21 2.13 0.52
CA GLU A 17 -5.77 3.49 0.24
C GLU A 17 -6.66 4.49 0.97
N TRP A 18 -6.04 5.35 1.74
CA TRP A 18 -6.66 6.52 2.33
C TRP A 18 -6.48 7.73 1.41
N MET A 19 -7.54 8.52 1.29
CA MET A 19 -7.58 9.72 0.45
C MET A 19 -8.20 10.88 1.20
N TRP A 20 -7.83 12.10 0.81
CA TRP A 20 -8.38 13.35 1.33
C TRP A 20 -8.84 14.27 0.19
N GLN A 21 -9.83 15.13 0.47
CA GLN A 21 -10.37 16.03 -0.55
C GLN A 21 -9.48 17.29 -0.70
N SER A 22 -8.87 17.42 -1.87
CA SER A 22 -7.87 18.45 -2.16
C SER A 22 -8.40 19.70 -2.85
N ASN A 23 -9.73 19.81 -2.98
CA ASN A 23 -10.38 21.00 -3.52
C ASN A 23 -10.03 22.27 -2.72
N PRO A 24 -9.97 23.44 -3.38
CA PRO A 24 -9.87 24.73 -2.68
C PRO A 24 -11.05 24.93 -1.73
N ASN A 25 -12.27 24.61 -2.17
CA ASN A 25 -13.46 24.58 -1.34
C ASN A 25 -14.02 23.15 -1.23
N PRO A 26 -13.72 22.41 -0.16
CA PRO A 26 -14.18 21.03 -0.01
C PRO A 26 -15.72 20.92 0.17
N TRP A 27 -16.42 22.01 0.44
CA TRP A 27 -17.88 22.02 0.62
C TRP A 27 -18.67 22.55 -0.58
N SER A 28 -17.99 23.05 -1.62
CA SER A 28 -18.70 23.52 -2.81
C SER A 28 -19.24 22.33 -3.61
N LYS A 29 -20.55 22.34 -3.88
CA LYS A 29 -21.19 21.37 -4.78
C LYS A 29 -21.01 21.72 -6.26
N SER A 30 -20.47 22.90 -6.57
CA SER A 30 -20.28 23.36 -7.95
C SER A 30 -18.96 22.89 -8.56
N GLU A 31 -17.98 22.53 -7.73
CA GLU A 31 -16.66 22.11 -8.19
C GLU A 31 -16.56 20.58 -8.22
N PRO A 32 -15.85 20.01 -9.21
CA PRO A 32 -15.60 18.58 -9.24
C PRO A 32 -14.79 18.16 -8.01
N GLU A 33 -15.17 17.04 -7.37
CA GLU A 33 -14.44 16.50 -6.25
C GLU A 33 -13.07 15.96 -6.68
N LYS A 34 -12.00 16.63 -6.25
CA LYS A 34 -10.63 16.14 -6.39
C LYS A 34 -10.20 15.46 -5.10
N TRP A 35 -9.80 14.20 -5.25
CA TRP A 35 -9.28 13.38 -4.17
C TRP A 35 -7.79 13.15 -4.38
N SER A 36 -7.01 13.36 -3.33
CA SER A 36 -5.57 13.13 -3.30
C SER A 36 -5.24 12.01 -2.33
N HIS A 37 -4.17 11.27 -2.62
CA HIS A 37 -3.72 10.17 -1.78
C HIS A 37 -2.80 10.69 -0.68
N TYR A 38 -2.80 10.00 0.46
CA TYR A 38 -1.73 10.13 1.43
C TYR A 38 -0.46 9.44 0.92
N SER A 39 0.70 9.83 1.45
CA SER A 39 1.94 9.10 1.19
C SER A 39 1.87 7.68 1.76
N ASP A 40 2.72 6.77 1.28
CA ASP A 40 2.72 5.36 1.72
C ASP A 40 2.91 5.22 3.24
N LEU A 41 3.78 6.06 3.83
CA LEU A 41 4.03 6.09 5.26
C LEU A 41 2.80 6.58 6.04
N GLU A 42 2.22 7.72 5.63
CA GLU A 42 1.02 8.25 6.26
C GLU A 42 -0.14 7.25 6.14
N ASN A 43 -0.32 6.64 4.97
CA ASN A 43 -1.35 5.62 4.73
C ASN A 43 -1.19 4.42 5.68
N LEU A 44 0.04 3.98 5.94
CA LEU A 44 0.33 2.92 6.89
C LEU A 44 -0.04 3.30 8.32
N ILE A 45 0.36 4.50 8.77
CA ILE A 45 0.04 5.03 10.11
C ILE A 45 -1.48 5.14 10.30
N ILE A 46 -2.18 5.66 9.29
CA ILE A 46 -3.64 5.84 9.35
C ILE A 46 -4.34 4.49 9.40
N GLU A 47 -3.94 3.53 8.55
CA GLU A 47 -4.55 2.20 8.53
C GLU A 47 -4.26 1.42 9.82
N GLU A 48 -3.06 1.52 10.37
CA GLU A 48 -2.72 0.92 11.68
C GLU A 48 -3.61 1.48 12.80
N ALA A 49 -3.69 2.80 12.92
CA ALA A 49 -4.54 3.46 13.92
C ALA A 49 -6.03 3.09 13.76
N PHE A 50 -6.50 2.94 12.51
CA PHE A 50 -7.87 2.51 12.23
C PHE A 50 -8.11 1.05 12.63
N GLN A 51 -7.18 0.15 12.34
CA GLN A 51 -7.26 -1.27 12.73
C GLN A 51 -7.23 -1.46 14.25
N ASP A 52 -6.43 -0.65 14.93
CA ASP A 52 -6.33 -0.59 16.39
C ASP A 52 -7.53 0.10 17.05
N LYS A 53 -8.51 0.57 16.26
CA LYS A 53 -9.72 1.29 16.71
C LYS A 53 -9.39 2.52 17.54
N GLN A 54 -8.27 3.19 17.22
CA GLN A 54 -7.98 4.48 17.82
C GLN A 54 -8.98 5.52 17.31
N PRO A 55 -9.38 6.51 18.13
CA PRO A 55 -10.32 7.55 17.68
C PRO A 55 -9.69 8.51 16.67
N ARG A 56 -8.35 8.64 16.71
CA ARG A 56 -7.59 9.56 15.86
C ARG A 56 -6.24 8.99 15.45
N ALA A 57 -5.78 9.34 14.26
CA ALA A 57 -4.39 9.16 13.83
C ALA A 57 -3.65 10.50 13.88
N LEU A 58 -2.49 10.51 14.52
CA LEU A 58 -1.63 11.69 14.61
C LEU A 58 -0.60 11.66 13.48
N LEU A 59 -0.54 12.74 12.71
CA LEU A 59 0.48 12.97 11.68
C LEU A 59 1.18 14.30 12.02
N ASP A 60 2.25 14.63 11.30
CA ASP A 60 3.13 15.75 11.66
C ASP A 60 2.38 17.10 11.68
N ASP A 61 1.71 17.44 10.57
CA ASP A 61 1.06 18.75 10.39
C ASP A 61 -0.44 18.75 10.71
N TYR A 62 -1.04 17.57 10.83
CA TYR A 62 -2.48 17.39 10.98
C TYR A 62 -2.80 16.10 11.73
N TYR A 63 -4.03 15.99 12.20
CA TYR A 63 -4.56 14.73 12.71
C TYR A 63 -5.80 14.33 11.95
N ILE A 64 -6.05 13.04 11.92
CA ILE A 64 -7.25 12.47 11.35
C ILE A 64 -8.16 12.05 12.48
N ASP A 65 -9.38 12.55 12.47
CA ASP A 65 -10.47 12.11 13.32
C ASP A 65 -11.32 11.08 12.56
N PHE A 66 -11.31 9.84 13.03
CA PHE A 66 -12.05 8.74 12.40
C PHE A 66 -13.55 8.77 12.72
N GLU A 67 -13.96 9.35 13.83
CA GLU A 67 -15.37 9.50 14.18
C GLU A 67 -16.05 10.49 13.23
N SER A 68 -15.39 11.62 12.99
CA SER A 68 -15.88 12.65 12.07
C SER A 68 -15.55 12.37 10.60
N ASN A 69 -14.66 11.41 10.32
CA ASN A 69 -14.02 11.17 9.01
C ASN A 69 -13.43 12.46 8.41
N ARG A 70 -12.64 13.19 9.22
CA ARG A 70 -12.05 14.48 8.83
C ARG A 70 -10.59 14.56 9.22
N GLN A 71 -9.80 15.11 8.30
CA GLN A 71 -8.48 15.64 8.55
C GLN A 71 -8.62 17.05 9.13
N VAL A 72 -7.88 17.34 10.19
CA VAL A 72 -7.84 18.66 10.85
C VAL A 72 -6.39 19.10 10.99
N LEU A 73 -6.08 20.30 10.51
CA LEU A 73 -4.73 20.86 10.61
C LEU A 73 -4.40 21.17 12.08
N ASN A 74 -3.19 20.84 12.54
CA ASN A 74 -2.78 21.08 13.94
C ASN A 74 -2.75 22.57 14.29
N ILE A 75 -2.44 23.43 13.32
CA ILE A 75 -2.31 24.89 13.49
C ILE A 75 -3.66 25.59 13.41
N ASP A 76 -4.59 25.10 12.57
CA ASP A 76 -5.86 25.75 12.27
C ASP A 76 -7.02 24.75 12.26
N ASN A 77 -7.75 24.72 13.38
CA ASN A 77 -8.90 23.85 13.57
C ASN A 77 -10.08 24.15 12.62
N TYR A 78 -10.09 25.30 11.93
CA TYR A 78 -11.13 25.63 10.95
C TYR A 78 -10.89 24.94 9.60
N ARG A 79 -9.64 24.59 9.29
CA ARG A 79 -9.28 23.90 8.05
C ARG A 79 -9.48 22.40 8.22
N LYS A 80 -10.73 21.97 8.05
CA LYS A 80 -11.12 20.56 8.04
C LYS A 80 -11.31 20.07 6.61
N ARG A 81 -10.75 18.92 6.29
CA ARG A 81 -10.94 18.27 4.99
C ARG A 81 -11.55 16.87 5.20
N PRO A 82 -12.54 16.46 4.42
CA PRO A 82 -13.08 15.11 4.52
C PRO A 82 -12.06 14.10 3.99
N ILE A 83 -12.12 12.90 4.56
CA ILE A 83 -11.28 11.77 4.19
C ILE A 83 -12.13 10.58 3.81
N LYS A 84 -11.55 9.64 3.06
CA LYS A 84 -12.19 8.36 2.75
C LYS A 84 -11.17 7.23 2.71
N ARG A 85 -11.64 6.05 3.09
CA ARG A 85 -10.92 4.79 2.98
C ARG A 85 -11.43 4.03 1.76
N VAL A 86 -10.53 3.61 0.88
CA VAL A 86 -10.85 2.83 -0.31
C VAL A 86 -10.15 1.49 -0.21
N VAL A 87 -10.92 0.41 -0.13
CA VAL A 87 -10.39 -0.96 -0.19
C VAL A 87 -10.49 -1.42 -1.63
N ARG A 88 -9.35 -1.67 -2.26
CA ARG A 88 -9.25 -2.22 -3.60
C ARG A 88 -8.80 -3.67 -3.51
N GLU A 89 -9.37 -4.51 -4.36
CA GLU A 89 -8.81 -5.83 -4.59
C GLU A 89 -7.54 -5.64 -5.42
N ARG A 90 -6.40 -6.09 -4.90
CA ARG A 90 -5.20 -6.23 -5.71
C ARG A 90 -5.47 -7.42 -6.62
N GLU A 91 -6.09 -7.16 -7.75
CA GLU A 91 -5.93 -8.07 -8.88
C GLU A 91 -4.41 -8.17 -9.09
N ASP A 92 -3.84 -9.36 -9.02
CA ASP A 92 -2.43 -9.68 -9.31
C ASP A 92 -2.09 -9.45 -10.80
N LYS A 93 -2.62 -8.37 -11.39
CA LYS A 93 -2.65 -8.06 -12.82
C LYS A 93 -1.29 -7.71 -13.41
N HIS A 94 -0.23 -7.71 -12.58
CA HIS A 94 1.12 -7.30 -12.99
C HIS A 94 2.24 -8.24 -12.53
N LEU A 95 1.94 -9.48 -12.12
CA LEU A 95 3.01 -10.48 -12.16
C LEU A 95 3.31 -10.77 -13.62
N ARG A 96 4.44 -10.24 -14.10
CA ARG A 96 4.94 -10.47 -15.45
C ARG A 96 5.30 -11.95 -15.55
N GLU A 97 4.36 -12.78 -16.01
CA GLU A 97 4.49 -14.24 -16.14
C GLU A 97 5.79 -14.64 -16.87
N ALA A 98 6.27 -13.78 -17.78
CA ALA A 98 7.55 -13.93 -18.47
C ALA A 98 8.78 -14.01 -17.55
N ARG A 99 8.72 -13.58 -16.28
CA ARG A 99 9.80 -13.78 -15.28
C ARG A 99 9.79 -15.17 -14.64
N PHE A 100 8.69 -15.90 -14.76
CA PHE A 100 8.48 -17.24 -14.21
C PHE A 100 8.48 -18.32 -15.30
N MET A 101 8.74 -17.95 -16.56
CA MET A 101 9.01 -18.91 -17.61
C MET A 101 10.38 -19.52 -17.34
N ASP A 102 10.41 -20.82 -17.05
CA ASP A 102 11.64 -21.61 -17.10
C ASP A 102 12.24 -21.42 -18.49
N LEU A 103 13.29 -20.61 -18.59
CA LEU A 103 14.10 -20.58 -19.80
C LEU A 103 14.52 -22.03 -20.06
N PRO A 104 14.25 -22.61 -21.23
CA PRO A 104 14.64 -23.98 -21.49
C PRO A 104 16.14 -24.06 -21.27
N VAL A 105 16.53 -24.75 -20.19
CA VAL A 105 17.92 -25.07 -19.92
C VAL A 105 18.30 -26.04 -21.02
N GLY A 106 18.89 -25.51 -22.09
CA GLY A 106 19.40 -26.34 -23.18
C GLY A 106 20.29 -27.40 -22.58
N LYS A 107 20.12 -28.67 -22.98
CA LYS A 107 20.81 -29.87 -22.47
C LYS A 107 22.36 -29.82 -22.54
N GLY A 108 22.96 -28.70 -22.89
CA GLY A 108 24.41 -28.46 -22.94
C GLY A 108 24.91 -27.24 -22.17
N ARG A 109 24.07 -26.53 -21.39
CA ARG A 109 24.56 -25.46 -20.50
C ARG A 109 24.92 -26.04 -19.14
N SER A 110 26.22 -26.16 -18.86
CA SER A 110 26.72 -26.38 -17.50
C SER A 110 26.35 -25.17 -16.63
N PHE A 111 25.44 -25.36 -15.68
CA PHE A 111 25.27 -24.45 -14.55
C PHE A 111 26.50 -24.56 -13.66
N GLY A 112 27.55 -23.82 -14.00
CA GLY A 112 28.80 -23.85 -13.24
C GLY A 112 29.88 -23.02 -13.90
N GLY A 113 30.11 -21.83 -13.35
CA GLY A 113 31.36 -21.08 -13.54
C GLY A 113 31.30 -19.97 -14.59
N GLN A 114 30.80 -18.79 -14.21
CA GLN A 114 31.39 -17.50 -14.62
C GLN A 114 30.77 -16.26 -13.94
N TYR A 115 30.41 -16.32 -12.66
CA TYR A 115 30.24 -15.10 -11.85
C TYR A 115 30.73 -15.36 -10.43
N GLY A 116 32.05 -15.44 -10.28
CA GLY A 116 32.68 -15.29 -8.97
C GLY A 116 32.70 -13.81 -8.61
N TRP A 117 31.75 -13.36 -7.80
CA TRP A 117 31.96 -12.14 -7.03
C TRP A 117 33.01 -12.47 -5.96
N VAL A 118 34.26 -12.09 -6.21
CA VAL A 118 35.29 -12.08 -5.16
C VAL A 118 35.13 -10.75 -4.43
N SER A 119 34.76 -10.81 -3.15
CA SER A 119 34.75 -9.62 -2.28
C SER A 119 36.17 -9.05 -2.20
N PRO A 120 36.38 -7.74 -2.41
CA PRO A 120 37.72 -7.15 -2.43
C PRO A 120 38.31 -6.92 -1.02
N PHE A 121 37.68 -7.42 0.06
CA PHE A 121 38.07 -7.11 1.44
C PHE A 121 38.46 -8.35 2.26
N VAL A 122 39.28 -9.23 1.70
CA VAL A 122 40.12 -10.11 2.53
C VAL A 122 41.57 -9.71 2.31
N ILE A 123 42.06 -8.86 3.20
CA ILE A 123 43.49 -8.60 3.37
C ILE A 123 43.92 -9.48 4.56
N GLU A 124 45.07 -10.12 4.39
CA GLU A 124 45.73 -11.13 5.23
C GLU A 124 45.97 -10.70 6.68
#